data_AF-B0WLR4-F1
#
_entry.id   AF-B0WLR4-F1
#
_cell.length_a   1.000
_cell.length_b   1.000
_cell.length_c   1.000
_cell.angle_alpha   90.00
_cell.angle_beta   90.00
_cell.angle_gamma   90.00
#
_symmetry.space_group_name_H-M   'P 1'
#
loop_
_entity.id
_entity.type
_entity.pdbx_description
1 polymer ?
#
loop_
_entity_poly.entity_id
_entity_poly.type
_entity_poly.pdbx_seq_one_letter_code
_entity_poly.pdbx_strand_id
1 'polypeptide(L)' 'MAMATSSRRHLRVPLQGGVLVAQKDFYAPKHSELEQIPNRHVIKMMQSLKL' A
#
# COMPACT_ATOMS: atom_id res chain seq x y z
N MET A 1 15.10 -16.65 12.58
CA MET A 1 14.79 -16.62 11.13
C MET A 1 14.56 -15.18 10.72
N ALA A 2 15.56 -14.55 10.12
CA ALA A 2 15.50 -13.16 9.66
C ALA A 2 14.98 -13.12 8.22
N MET A 3 13.79 -12.56 8.00
CA MET A 3 13.31 -12.26 6.65
C MET A 3 13.73 -10.83 6.27
N ALA A 4 15.03 -10.64 6.08
CA ALA A 4 15.53 -9.45 5.41
C ALA A 4 15.54 -9.71 3.89
N THR A 5 14.41 -9.48 3.22
CA THR A 5 14.39 -9.23 1.76
C THR A 5 13.68 -7.91 1.51
N SER A 6 14.50 -6.87 1.50
CA SER A 6 14.19 -5.52 1.11
C SER A 6 13.63 -5.52 -0.32
N SER A 7 12.31 -5.52 -0.45
CA SER A 7 11.64 -4.99 -1.64
C SER A 7 10.68 -3.91 -1.16
N ARG A 8 11.21 -2.68 -1.06
CA ARG A 8 10.49 -1.41 -0.80
C ARG A 8 9.42 -1.07 -1.86
N ARG A 9 8.93 -2.06 -2.60
CA ARG A 9 7.94 -1.95 -3.69
C ARG A 9 6.50 -1.97 -3.20
N HIS A 10 6.25 -2.52 -2.01
CA HIS A 10 4.90 -2.60 -1.43
C HIS A 10 4.83 -1.85 -0.09
N LEU A 11 3.87 -0.94 0.02
CA LEU A 11 3.50 -0.22 1.22
C LEU A 11 2.48 -1.06 1.99
N ARG A 12 2.81 -1.47 3.21
CA ARG A 12 1.91 -2.20 4.11
C ARG A 12 1.51 -1.32 5.28
N VAL A 13 0.21 -1.21 5.56
CA VAL A 13 -0.33 -0.48 6.74
C VAL A 13 -1.33 -1.39 7.47
N PRO A 14 -1.17 -1.59 8.78
CA PRO A 14 -2.17 -2.28 9.59
C PRO A 14 -3.39 -1.37 9.79
N LEU A 15 -4.58 -1.92 9.56
CA LEU A 15 -5.88 -1.29 9.80
C LEU A 15 -6.64 -2.10 10.86
N GLN A 16 -7.65 -1.51 11.51
CA GLN A 16 -8.52 -2.27 12.42
C GLN A 16 -9.23 -3.38 11.64
N GLY A 17 -8.77 -4.62 11.81
CA GLY A 17 -9.33 -5.80 11.14
C GLY A 17 -8.50 -6.38 9.99
N GLY A 18 -7.32 -5.84 9.66
CA GLY A 18 -6.49 -6.43 8.61
C GLY A 18 -5.21 -5.67 8.29
N VAL A 19 -4.56 -6.08 7.20
CA VAL A 19 -3.36 -5.41 6.68
C VAL A 19 -3.65 -4.99 5.25
N LEU A 20 -3.63 -3.67 5.00
CA LEU A 20 -3.72 -3.16 3.64
C LEU A 20 -2.34 -3.21 2.98
N VAL A 21 -2.26 -3.74 1.76
CA VAL A 21 -1.02 -3.86 1.00
C VAL A 21 -1.18 -3.14 -0.34
N ALA A 22 -0.47 -2.01 -0.51
CA ALA A 22 -0.44 -1.27 -1.76
C ALA A 22 0.89 -1.38 -2.48
N GLN A 23 0.84 -1.68 -3.78
CA GLN A 23 2.02 -1.56 -4.63
C GLN A 23 2.32 -0.07 -4.88
N LYS A 24 3.59 0.33 -4.84
CA LYS A 24 4.01 1.72 -5.01
C LYS A 24 4.03 2.13 -6.50
N ASP A 25 2.90 1.97 -7.16
CA ASP A 25 2.65 2.37 -8.55
C ASP A 25 1.65 3.53 -8.61
N PHE A 26 2.13 4.72 -8.98
CA PHE A 26 1.29 5.92 -9.05
C PHE A 26 0.50 6.05 -10.35
N TYR A 27 0.87 5.29 -11.38
CA TYR A 27 0.24 5.34 -12.71
C TYR A 27 -0.86 4.29 -12.86
N ALA A 28 -0.89 3.29 -11.96
CA ALA A 28 -1.98 2.34 -11.90
C ALA A 28 -3.34 3.06 -11.77
N PRO A 29 -4.28 2.82 -12.70
CA PRO A 29 -5.56 3.53 -12.74
C PRO A 29 -6.43 3.22 -11.52
N LYS A 30 -6.24 2.02 -10.93
CA LYS A 30 -7.01 1.48 -9.81
C LYS A 30 -6.09 0.69 -8.88
N HIS A 31 -6.47 0.60 -7.62
CA HIS A 31 -5.81 -0.26 -6.65
C HIS A 31 -6.35 -1.69 -6.77
N SER A 32 -5.49 -2.70 -6.54
CA SER A 32 -5.83 -4.11 -6.76
C SER A 32 -6.99 -4.63 -5.90
N GLU A 33 -7.15 -4.16 -4.65
CA GLU A 33 -8.30 -4.51 -3.80
C GLU A 33 -9.44 -3.46 -3.86
N LEU A 34 -9.17 -2.27 -4.38
CA LEU A 34 -10.10 -1.13 -4.36
C LEU A 34 -10.29 -0.64 -5.80
N GLU A 35 -11.16 -1.33 -6.52
CA GLU A 35 -11.44 -1.08 -7.95
C GLU A 35 -12.00 0.32 -8.23
N GLN A 36 -12.52 0.99 -7.21
CA GLN A 36 -13.07 2.34 -7.30
C GLN A 36 -12.05 3.43 -6.97
N ILE A 37 -10.92 3.08 -6.34
CA ILE A 37 -9.97 4.05 -5.82
C ILE A 37 -8.65 3.97 -6.60
N PRO A 38 -8.18 5.08 -7.19
CA PRO A 38 -6.88 5.12 -7.84
C PRO A 38 -5.74 4.82 -6.86
N ASN A 39 -4.77 4.02 -7.29
CA ASN A 39 -3.69 3.56 -6.41
C ASN A 39 -2.86 4.73 -5.83
N ARG A 40 -2.74 5.84 -6.57
CA ARG A 40 -2.08 7.07 -6.09
C ARG A 40 -2.68 7.63 -4.80
N HIS A 41 -4.00 7.53 -4.60
CA HIS A 41 -4.66 8.03 -3.40
C HIS A 41 -4.38 7.12 -2.20
N VAL A 42 -4.43 5.81 -2.43
CA VAL A 42 -4.11 4.79 -1.43
C VAL A 42 -2.66 4.96 -0.95
N ILE A 43 -1.71 5.09 -1.89
CA ILE A 43 -0.29 5.28 -1.55
C ILE A 43 -0.07 6.56 -0.73
N LYS A 44 -0.67 7.69 -1.12
CA LYS A 44 -0.54 8.96 -0.38
C LYS A 44 -1.16 8.86 1.02
N MET A 45 -2.36 8.29 1.13
CA MET A 45 -3.02 8.10 2.42
C MET A 45 -2.19 7.21 3.35
N MET A 46 -1.71 6.07 2.85
CA MET A 46 -0.86 5.15 3.62
C MET A 46 0.50 5.74 3.99
N GLN A 47 1.04 6.67 3.19
CA GLN A 47 2.24 7.43 3.54
C GLN A 47 1.96 8.41 4.70
N SER A 48 0.83 9.10 4.67
CA SER A 48 0.41 10.00 5.77
C SER A 48 0.07 9.25 7.06
N LEU A 49 -0.49 8.04 6.96
CA LEU A 49 -0.85 7.20 8.11
C LEU A 49 0.35 6.46 8.73
N LYS A 50 1.50 6.43 8.05
CA LYS A 50 2.75 5.83 8.55
C LYS A 50 3.58 6.78 9.43
N LEU A 51 3.03 7.95 9.79
CA LEU A 51 3.61 8.88 10.75
C LEU A 51 3.49 8.34 12.18
#